data_AF-A0AAD8BV97-F1
#
_entry.id   AF-A0AAD8BV97-F1
#
_cell.length_a   1.000
_cell.length_b   1.000
_cell.length_c   1.000
_cell.angle_alpha   90.00
_cell.angle_beta   90.00
_cell.angle_gamma   90.00
#
_symmetry.space_group_name_H-M   'P 1'
#
loop_
_entity.id
_entity.type
_entity.pdbx_description
1 polymer ?
#
loop_
_entity_poly.entity_id
_entity_poly.type
_entity_poly.pdbx_seq_one_letter_code
_entity_poly.pdbx_strand_id
1 'polypeptide(L)'
;MSIINVDDEFSSYDEVEHKIQELQDKEKFKLWKRDSRTIAAAIKRMPKRIFSPDVKYNELLYCCVYGGREKKDELRSMRQKCPYQIKFRCTQDGQRLRVVSITPNHNHGPIDYPEAEVIKQEEKLDDLVTSSSPQTDDTDLMASGEVDIEDSLDDCIGDQLNTTASTDFTPSSVSSHSTKLFSNISFKQPKLKVILDVDTGIDDSHAIMLALAHPNVEILAITCVNGNVNVDLVCQNTLRVLKACDREDIPVYRGAECSLLGNTSQFENFSGEAWNTPVDSSVIQAEHAANAMIRIINSNPGEITVVALAPLTNLALAMRLDSTVGRKIKDLYVMGGNIEGKFFY
;
A
#
# COMPACT_ATOMS: atom_id res chain seq x y z
N MET A 1 15.50 29.85 -22.28
CA MET A 1 14.73 30.72 -21.36
C MET A 1 14.63 30.02 -20.01
N SER A 2 14.78 30.77 -18.91
CA SER A 2 14.51 30.28 -17.55
C SER A 2 13.02 29.93 -17.44
N ILE A 3 12.67 28.83 -16.76
CA ILE A 3 11.27 28.39 -16.59
C ILE A 3 10.47 29.39 -15.75
N ILE A 4 11.14 30.04 -14.78
CA ILE A 4 10.57 31.07 -13.91
C ILE A 4 11.55 32.24 -13.84
N ASN A 5 11.04 33.45 -13.94
CA ASN A 5 11.77 34.71 -13.84
C ASN A 5 11.18 35.58 -12.72
N VAL A 6 11.96 36.53 -12.23
CA VAL A 6 11.46 37.58 -11.33
C VAL A 6 10.40 38.39 -12.09
N ASP A 7 9.35 38.79 -11.38
CA ASP A 7 8.16 39.47 -11.89
C ASP A 7 7.18 38.64 -12.72
N ASP A 8 7.44 37.34 -12.96
CA ASP A 8 6.42 36.44 -13.52
C ASP A 8 5.19 36.40 -12.61
N GLU A 9 4.00 36.43 -13.22
CA GLU A 9 2.71 36.42 -12.52
C GLU A 9 1.88 35.20 -12.90
N PHE A 10 1.31 34.56 -11.90
CA PHE A 10 0.48 33.36 -12.03
C PHE A 10 -0.93 33.64 -11.54
N SER A 11 -1.92 33.15 -12.27
CA SER A 11 -3.34 33.36 -12.00
C SER A 11 -3.87 32.52 -10.82
N SER A 12 -3.20 31.41 -10.53
CA SER A 12 -3.60 30.46 -9.48
C SER A 12 -2.40 29.85 -8.77
N TYR A 13 -2.65 29.25 -7.59
CA TYR A 13 -1.65 28.44 -6.91
C TYR A 13 -1.28 27.17 -7.69
N ASP A 14 -2.24 26.55 -8.37
CA ASP A 14 -2.01 25.30 -9.08
C ASP A 14 -1.10 25.52 -10.31
N GLU A 15 -1.19 26.69 -10.95
CA GLU A 15 -0.25 27.13 -11.99
C GLU A 15 1.19 27.28 -11.45
N VAL A 16 1.34 27.82 -10.23
CA VAL A 16 2.65 27.91 -9.56
C VAL A 16 3.23 26.53 -9.28
N GLU A 17 2.43 25.59 -8.77
CA GLU A 17 2.87 24.21 -8.50
C GLU A 17 3.33 23.52 -9.79
N HIS A 18 2.57 23.64 -10.87
CA HIS A 18 2.94 23.08 -12.18
C HIS A 18 4.27 23.65 -12.67
N LYS A 19 4.48 24.96 -12.56
CA LYS A 19 5.72 25.62 -12.99
C LYS A 19 6.92 25.28 -12.12
N ILE A 20 6.71 25.12 -10.81
CA ILE A 20 7.75 24.63 -9.90
C ILE A 20 8.11 23.18 -10.22
N GLN A 21 7.14 22.33 -10.56
CA GLN A 21 7.40 20.95 -10.98
C GLN A 21 8.21 20.90 -12.29
N GLU A 22 7.80 21.68 -13.31
CA GLU A 22 8.53 21.80 -14.58
C GLU A 22 9.99 22.25 -14.35
N LEU A 23 10.21 23.22 -13.45
CA LEU A 23 11.53 23.70 -13.06
C LEU A 23 12.39 22.60 -12.42
N GLN A 24 11.82 21.86 -11.48
CA GLN A 24 12.50 20.76 -10.80
C GLN A 24 12.90 19.63 -11.76
N ASP A 25 12.03 19.31 -12.73
CA ASP A 25 12.28 18.22 -13.68
C ASP A 25 13.34 18.56 -14.72
N LYS A 26 13.38 19.83 -15.15
CA LYS A 26 14.40 20.32 -16.09
C LYS A 26 15.77 20.47 -15.44
N GLU A 27 15.82 21.10 -14.27
CA GLU A 27 17.09 21.48 -13.63
C GLU A 27 17.60 20.41 -12.64
N LYS A 28 16.88 19.29 -12.50
CA LYS A 28 17.25 18.11 -11.68
C LYS A 28 17.55 18.45 -10.23
N PHE A 29 16.70 19.26 -9.60
CA PHE A 29 16.72 19.49 -8.16
C PHE A 29 15.32 19.45 -7.55
N LYS A 30 15.24 19.32 -6.22
CA LYS A 30 13.97 19.37 -5.48
C LYS A 30 13.86 20.63 -4.62
N LEU A 31 12.68 21.24 -4.66
CA LEU A 31 12.27 22.35 -3.81
C LEU A 31 11.15 21.89 -2.88
N TRP A 32 11.09 22.52 -1.71
CA TRP A 32 9.99 22.34 -0.77
C TRP A 32 9.49 23.70 -0.31
N LYS A 33 8.23 23.74 0.12
CA LYS A 33 7.57 24.93 0.66
C LYS A 33 8.02 25.16 2.10
N ARG A 34 8.90 26.13 2.31
CA ARG A 34 9.48 26.44 3.63
C ARG A 34 8.54 27.27 4.49
N ASP A 35 8.13 28.41 3.96
CA ASP A 35 7.29 29.37 4.66
C ASP A 35 6.08 29.69 3.78
N SER A 36 4.90 29.73 4.38
CA SER A 36 3.71 30.16 3.68
C SER A 36 2.80 30.97 4.59
N ARG A 37 2.18 32.00 4.01
CA ARG A 37 1.21 32.82 4.69
C ARG A 37 -0.09 32.78 3.90
N THR A 38 -1.10 32.11 4.44
CA THR A 38 -2.38 31.93 3.77
C THR A 38 -3.14 33.24 3.59
N ILE A 39 -4.03 33.30 2.60
CA ILE A 39 -4.92 34.45 2.43
C ILE A 39 -5.83 34.64 3.64
N ALA A 40 -6.34 33.56 4.26
CA ALA A 40 -7.13 33.64 5.49
C ALA A 40 -6.40 34.42 6.61
N ALA A 41 -5.10 34.19 6.76
CA ALA A 41 -4.27 34.94 7.72
C ALA A 41 -4.00 36.39 7.28
N ALA A 42 -4.00 36.67 5.97
CA ALA A 42 -3.86 38.02 5.43
C ALA A 42 -5.15 38.85 5.60
N ILE A 43 -6.33 38.28 5.33
CA ILE A 43 -7.64 38.92 5.50
C ILE A 43 -7.82 39.43 6.93
N LYS A 44 -7.43 38.63 7.93
CA LYS A 44 -7.46 39.05 9.35
C LYS A 44 -6.68 40.33 9.63
N ARG A 45 -5.63 40.62 8.85
CA ARG A 45 -4.81 41.84 8.99
C ARG A 45 -5.17 42.95 7.99
N MET A 46 -5.88 42.61 6.90
CA MET A 46 -6.24 43.52 5.80
C MET A 46 -7.67 43.24 5.30
N PRO A 47 -8.71 43.54 6.11
CA PRO A 47 -10.08 43.10 5.84
C PRO A 47 -10.73 43.75 4.61
N LYS A 48 -10.18 44.88 4.11
CA LYS A 48 -10.70 45.59 2.94
C LYS A 48 -10.18 45.05 1.60
N ARG A 49 -9.23 44.12 1.62
CA ARG A 49 -8.59 43.60 0.41
C ARG A 49 -9.34 42.35 -0.06
N ILE A 50 -9.73 42.35 -1.33
CA ILE A 50 -10.41 41.24 -1.98
C ILE A 50 -9.35 40.37 -2.65
N PHE A 51 -9.45 39.06 -2.48
CA PHE A 51 -8.52 38.10 -3.04
C PHE A 51 -9.26 37.12 -3.94
N SER A 52 -8.61 36.69 -5.02
CA SER A 52 -9.11 35.60 -5.86
C SER A 52 -9.15 34.29 -5.06
N PRO A 53 -10.21 33.46 -5.21
CA PRO A 53 -10.27 32.15 -4.57
C PRO A 53 -9.17 31.19 -5.04
N ASP A 54 -8.65 31.41 -6.24
CA ASP A 54 -7.62 30.54 -6.86
C ASP A 54 -6.21 30.84 -6.32
N VAL A 55 -6.04 31.96 -5.62
CA VAL A 55 -4.81 32.32 -4.93
C VAL A 55 -4.90 31.85 -3.48
N LYS A 56 -4.21 30.75 -3.13
CA LYS A 56 -4.29 30.16 -1.78
C LYS A 56 -3.42 30.88 -0.74
N TYR A 57 -2.34 31.55 -1.18
CA TYR A 57 -1.32 32.15 -0.30
C TYR A 57 -1.08 33.63 -0.61
N ASN A 58 -0.91 34.45 0.43
CA ASN A 58 -0.47 35.83 0.29
C ASN A 58 1.06 35.93 0.14
N GLU A 59 1.80 35.03 0.78
CA GLU A 59 3.25 34.85 0.60
C GLU A 59 3.58 33.37 0.60
N LEU A 60 4.51 32.97 -0.26
CA LEU A 60 4.91 31.59 -0.44
C LEU A 60 6.41 31.55 -0.76
N LEU A 61 7.14 30.69 -0.06
CA LEU A 61 8.59 30.56 -0.23
C LEU A 61 8.95 29.10 -0.48
N TYR A 62 9.52 28.83 -1.65
CA TYR A 62 10.18 27.56 -1.93
C TYR A 62 11.66 27.68 -1.65
N CYS A 63 12.23 26.65 -1.04
CA CYS A 63 13.67 26.51 -0.84
C CYS A 63 14.13 25.16 -1.36
N CYS A 64 15.40 25.05 -1.74
CA CYS A 64 15.99 23.74 -1.95
C CYS A 64 15.88 22.91 -0.67
N VAL A 65 15.72 21.59 -0.83
CA VAL A 65 15.66 20.62 0.28
C VAL A 65 16.87 20.69 1.22
N TYR A 66 18.02 21.13 0.72
CA TYR A 66 19.22 21.35 1.55
C TYR A 66 19.24 22.74 2.24
N GLY A 67 18.44 23.70 1.77
CA GLY A 67 18.51 25.12 2.16
C GLY A 67 17.78 25.55 3.43
N GLY A 68 17.04 24.66 4.10
CA GLY A 68 16.21 25.02 5.26
C GLY A 68 16.28 23.99 6.40
N ARG A 69 15.99 24.44 7.63
CA ARG A 69 15.95 23.58 8.83
C ARG A 69 14.54 23.02 9.06
N GLU A 70 14.47 21.72 9.37
CA GLU A 70 14.05 21.15 10.68
C GLU A 70 14.63 19.71 10.79
N LYS A 71 15.01 19.12 11.93
CA LYS A 71 14.70 19.37 13.36
C LYS A 71 15.95 19.40 14.26
N LYS A 72 15.76 19.94 15.46
CA LYS A 72 16.63 19.73 16.63
C LYS A 72 16.54 18.25 17.01
N ASP A 73 17.60 17.49 16.72
CA ASP A 73 18.21 16.56 17.66
C ASP A 73 19.64 16.26 17.20
N GLU A 74 20.47 15.93 18.17
CA GLU A 74 21.93 16.06 18.15
C GLU A 74 22.65 15.07 17.24
N LEU A 75 22.59 15.27 15.93
CA LEU A 75 23.68 14.91 15.03
C LEU A 75 23.91 16.09 14.11
N ARG A 76 25.10 16.68 14.19
CA ARG A 76 25.54 17.77 13.31
C ARG A 76 25.39 17.31 11.86
N SER A 77 24.26 17.64 11.23
CA SER A 77 24.10 17.47 9.79
C SER A 77 25.23 18.27 9.13
N MET A 78 26.11 17.57 8.44
CA MET A 78 27.12 18.24 7.63
C MET A 78 26.36 19.08 6.62
N ARG A 79 26.57 20.38 6.77
CA ARG A 79 25.83 21.46 6.14
C ARG A 79 25.87 21.32 4.63
N GLN A 80 24.73 21.53 3.99
CA GLN A 80 24.69 22.32 2.78
C GLN A 80 23.58 23.34 2.93
N LYS A 81 23.84 24.50 3.55
CA LYS A 81 22.87 25.63 3.61
C LYS A 81 22.66 26.16 2.20
N CYS A 82 21.90 25.44 1.39
CA CYS A 82 21.69 25.79 0.00
C CYS A 82 20.97 27.13 -0.08
N PRO A 83 21.53 28.15 -0.77
CA PRO A 83 20.91 29.46 -0.82
C PRO A 83 19.74 29.51 -1.81
N TYR A 84 19.48 28.42 -2.54
CA TYR A 84 18.44 28.39 -3.56
C TYR A 84 17.05 28.58 -2.95
N GLN A 85 16.36 29.62 -3.40
CA GLN A 85 15.00 29.92 -2.97
C GLN A 85 14.25 30.74 -4.03
N ILE A 86 12.93 30.54 -4.09
CA ILE A 86 12.00 31.29 -4.93
C ILE A 86 10.88 31.80 -4.03
N LYS A 87 10.71 33.12 -4.01
CA LYS A 87 9.68 33.78 -3.21
C LYS A 87 8.57 34.31 -4.11
N PHE A 88 7.35 33.96 -3.76
CA PHE A 88 6.12 34.45 -4.37
C PHE A 88 5.36 35.33 -3.37
N ARG A 89 4.68 36.35 -3.89
CA ARG A 89 3.77 37.20 -3.13
C ARG A 89 2.56 37.55 -3.96
N CYS A 90 1.41 37.61 -3.31
CA CYS A 90 0.18 38.01 -3.95
C CYS A 90 0.23 39.49 -4.38
N THR A 91 -0.15 39.76 -5.63
CA THR A 91 -0.23 41.10 -6.25
C THR A 91 -1.18 42.01 -5.47
N GLN A 92 -0.98 43.33 -5.52
CA GLN A 92 -1.75 44.29 -4.71
C GLN A 92 -3.28 44.17 -4.88
N ASP A 93 -3.73 43.88 -6.10
CA ASP A 93 -5.14 43.63 -6.46
C ASP A 93 -5.70 42.30 -5.92
N GLY A 94 -4.85 41.44 -5.36
CA GLY A 94 -5.24 40.17 -4.75
C GLY A 94 -5.52 39.04 -5.74
N GLN A 95 -5.25 39.26 -7.03
CA GLN A 95 -5.72 38.36 -8.10
C GLN A 95 -4.66 37.36 -8.57
N ARG A 96 -3.36 37.62 -8.37
CA ARG A 96 -2.26 36.81 -8.91
C ARG A 96 -1.15 36.59 -7.89
N LEU A 97 -0.30 35.59 -8.14
CA LEU A 97 0.97 35.37 -7.43
C LEU A 97 2.13 35.84 -8.30
N ARG A 98 2.91 36.81 -7.80
CA ARG A 98 4.10 37.32 -8.48
C ARG A 98 5.36 36.74 -7.86
N VAL A 99 6.34 36.39 -8.69
CA VAL A 99 7.71 36.07 -8.25
C VAL A 99 8.42 37.34 -7.78
N VAL A 100 8.70 37.43 -6.49
CA VAL A 100 9.36 38.60 -5.88
C VAL A 100 10.87 38.49 -5.93
N SER A 101 11.42 37.28 -5.78
CA SER A 101 12.86 37.07 -5.77
C SER A 101 13.21 35.63 -6.06
N ILE A 102 14.26 35.42 -6.85
CA ILE A 102 14.88 34.13 -7.11
C ILE A 102 16.34 34.22 -6.67
N THR A 103 16.81 33.25 -5.90
CA THR A 103 18.24 33.01 -5.67
C THR A 103 18.59 31.73 -6.41
N PRO A 104 19.18 31.80 -7.61
CA PRO A 104 19.27 30.63 -8.51
C PRO A 104 20.50 29.73 -8.25
N ASN A 105 21.27 30.00 -7.18
CA ASN A 105 22.53 29.31 -6.93
C ASN A 105 22.36 28.16 -5.95
N HIS A 106 22.91 27.00 -6.30
CA HIS A 106 23.13 25.88 -5.38
C HIS A 106 24.59 25.90 -4.89
N ASN A 107 24.84 25.45 -3.66
CA ASN A 107 26.20 25.22 -3.15
C ASN A 107 26.52 23.73 -3.01
N HIS A 108 25.83 22.92 -3.80
CA HIS A 108 25.97 21.47 -3.87
C HIS A 108 25.92 21.01 -5.33
N GLY A 109 26.45 19.81 -5.59
CA GLY A 109 26.41 19.20 -6.91
C GLY A 109 24.97 18.87 -7.35
N PRO A 110 24.79 18.45 -8.61
CA PRO A 110 23.53 17.91 -9.11
C PRO A 110 23.01 16.84 -8.15
N ILE A 111 21.69 16.71 -8.05
CA ILE A 111 21.11 15.60 -7.29
C ILE A 111 21.33 14.33 -8.12
N ASP A 112 22.40 13.60 -7.80
CA ASP A 112 22.60 12.26 -8.34
C ASP A 112 21.52 11.34 -7.75
N TYR A 113 20.50 11.07 -8.54
CA TYR A 113 19.67 9.89 -8.33
C TYR A 113 20.47 8.68 -8.85
N PRO A 114 20.64 7.59 -8.09
CA PRO A 114 20.91 6.31 -8.73
C PRO A 114 19.74 6.06 -9.69
N GLU A 115 20.04 5.99 -10.99
CA GLU A 115 19.07 5.68 -12.01
C GLU A 115 18.29 4.43 -11.60
N ALA A 116 16.98 4.58 -11.52
CA ALA A 116 16.07 3.46 -11.60
C ALA A 116 16.38 2.74 -12.93
N GLU A 117 16.98 1.55 -12.86
CA GLU A 117 17.02 0.61 -13.96
C GLU A 117 15.58 0.24 -14.32
N VAL A 118 15.02 1.00 -15.26
CA VAL A 118 13.74 0.75 -15.90
C VAL A 118 14.04 0.59 -17.40
N ILE A 119 13.80 -0.64 -17.87
CA ILE A 119 13.59 -1.06 -19.27
C ILE A 119 14.87 -1.21 -20.13
N LYS A 120 15.48 -2.40 -20.05
CA LYS A 120 15.84 -3.16 -21.25
C LYS A 120 14.85 -4.31 -21.41
N GLN A 121 13.63 -4.00 -21.85
CA GLN A 121 12.70 -5.02 -22.34
C GLN A 121 11.58 -4.40 -23.21
N GLU A 122 11.90 -3.39 -24.01
CA GLU A 122 11.07 -2.97 -25.16
C GLU A 122 12.00 -2.73 -26.37
N GLU A 123 12.79 -3.74 -26.69
CA GLU A 123 13.46 -3.94 -28.00
C GLU A 123 13.72 -5.46 -28.11
N LYS A 124 12.64 -6.23 -28.07
CA LYS A 124 12.63 -7.64 -28.52
C LYS A 124 11.25 -8.09 -29.00
N LEU A 125 10.46 -7.14 -29.48
CA LEU A 125 9.18 -7.37 -30.13
C LEU A 125 9.09 -6.59 -31.45
N ASP A 126 10.20 -6.52 -32.19
CA ASP A 126 10.21 -6.05 -33.60
C ASP A 126 11.11 -6.91 -34.53
N ASP A 127 11.76 -7.97 -34.02
CA ASP A 127 12.69 -8.82 -34.80
C ASP A 127 12.12 -10.20 -35.20
N LEU A 128 10.79 -10.38 -35.23
CA LEU A 128 10.16 -11.60 -35.75
C LEU A 128 9.13 -11.38 -36.87
N VAL A 129 9.04 -10.17 -37.41
CA VAL A 129 8.31 -9.90 -38.65
C VAL A 129 9.21 -9.12 -39.59
N THR A 130 10.21 -9.79 -40.17
CA THR A 130 10.82 -9.46 -41.48
C THR A 130 11.90 -10.49 -41.82
N SER A 131 11.49 -11.71 -42.16
CA SER A 131 12.26 -12.50 -43.13
C SER A 131 11.35 -13.48 -43.86
N SER A 132 11.33 -13.32 -45.19
CA SER A 132 11.00 -14.28 -46.24
C SER A 132 9.69 -14.03 -47.01
N SER A 133 9.86 -13.30 -48.11
CA SER A 133 9.06 -13.36 -49.33
C SER A 133 8.96 -14.80 -49.89
N PRO A 134 8.00 -15.05 -50.80
CA PRO A 134 7.45 -16.37 -51.09
C PRO A 134 8.24 -17.13 -52.14
N GLN A 135 8.29 -18.46 -52.00
CA GLN A 135 8.51 -19.36 -53.12
C GLN A 135 7.17 -19.98 -53.50
N THR A 136 6.74 -19.67 -54.72
CA THR A 136 5.73 -20.38 -55.49
C THR A 136 6.26 -21.75 -55.88
N ASP A 137 5.41 -22.77 -55.87
CA ASP A 137 5.10 -23.58 -57.06
C ASP A 137 4.05 -24.65 -56.69
N ASP A 138 2.88 -24.46 -57.31
CA ASP A 138 1.96 -25.43 -57.91
C ASP A 138 1.93 -26.89 -57.40
N THR A 139 0.76 -27.34 -56.92
CA THR A 139 -0.17 -28.17 -57.73
C THR A 139 -1.39 -28.64 -56.92
N ASP A 140 -2.56 -28.32 -57.46
CA ASP A 140 -3.82 -29.09 -57.53
C ASP A 140 -4.24 -30.06 -56.41
N LEU A 141 -5.40 -29.81 -55.80
CA LEU A 141 -6.64 -30.54 -56.12
C LEU A 141 -7.83 -30.01 -55.30
N MET A 142 -8.84 -29.55 -56.03
CA MET A 142 -10.18 -29.18 -55.59
C MET A 142 -10.95 -30.41 -55.08
N ALA A 143 -11.66 -30.29 -53.96
CA ALA A 143 -12.96 -30.93 -53.77
C ALA A 143 -13.77 -30.22 -52.68
N SER A 144 -14.84 -29.59 -53.15
CA SER A 144 -15.95 -28.95 -52.45
C SER A 144 -16.76 -29.90 -51.54
N GLY A 145 -17.30 -29.36 -50.45
CA GLY A 145 -18.37 -29.99 -49.66
C GLY A 145 -18.81 -29.11 -48.48
N GLU A 146 -19.67 -28.14 -48.74
CA GLU A 146 -20.48 -27.43 -47.73
C GLU A 146 -21.51 -28.38 -47.10
N VAL A 147 -21.72 -28.31 -45.77
CA VAL A 147 -23.06 -28.36 -45.13
C VAL A 147 -22.99 -27.67 -43.75
N ASP A 148 -23.79 -26.62 -43.59
CA ASP A 148 -24.17 -25.97 -42.33
C ASP A 148 -25.17 -26.83 -41.53
N ILE A 149 -25.07 -26.85 -40.19
CA ILE A 149 -26.19 -27.23 -39.31
C ILE A 149 -26.15 -26.39 -38.01
N GLU A 150 -27.12 -25.48 -37.87
CA GLU A 150 -27.72 -25.03 -36.60
C GLU A 150 -29.03 -25.81 -36.33
N ASP A 151 -29.54 -25.66 -35.10
CA ASP A 151 -30.83 -26.08 -34.54
C ASP A 151 -31.00 -27.51 -34.00
N SER A 152 -31.22 -27.60 -32.67
CA SER A 152 -32.49 -28.15 -32.12
C SER A 152 -32.71 -27.75 -30.64
N LEU A 153 -33.89 -27.18 -30.37
CA LEU A 153 -34.52 -26.96 -29.07
C LEU A 153 -35.53 -28.09 -28.75
N ASP A 154 -35.79 -28.25 -27.45
CA ASP A 154 -36.99 -28.77 -26.76
C ASP A 154 -37.48 -30.22 -26.93
N ASP A 155 -37.68 -30.91 -25.79
CA ASP A 155 -39.06 -31.18 -25.32
C ASP A 155 -39.13 -31.72 -23.87
N CYS A 156 -40.14 -31.24 -23.14
CA CYS A 156 -40.59 -31.67 -21.81
C CYS A 156 -41.90 -32.45 -21.91
N ILE A 157 -42.04 -33.57 -21.18
CA ILE A 157 -43.32 -34.21 -20.79
C ILE A 157 -43.03 -34.93 -19.45
N GLY A 158 -43.72 -34.80 -18.32
CA GLY A 158 -45.06 -34.29 -18.02
C GLY A 158 -46.04 -35.46 -17.82
N ASP A 159 -46.17 -36.02 -16.62
CA ASP A 159 -47.35 -36.86 -16.30
C ASP A 159 -47.75 -36.77 -14.81
N GLN A 160 -48.95 -36.23 -14.59
CA GLN A 160 -49.74 -36.32 -13.37
C GLN A 160 -51.02 -37.11 -13.69
N LEU A 161 -51.37 -38.08 -12.86
CA LEU A 161 -52.76 -38.54 -12.67
C LEU A 161 -52.94 -38.84 -11.16
N ASN A 162 -53.75 -38.04 -10.44
CA ASN A 162 -55.18 -38.28 -10.08
C ASN A 162 -55.32 -39.41 -9.01
N THR A 163 -56.02 -39.32 -7.87
CA THR A 163 -57.27 -38.67 -7.47
C THR A 163 -57.43 -38.67 -5.93
N THR A 164 -58.35 -37.83 -5.44
CA THR A 164 -58.85 -37.70 -4.06
C THR A 164 -59.65 -38.92 -3.55
N ALA A 165 -59.42 -39.36 -2.29
CA ALA A 165 -60.47 -39.83 -1.35
C ALA A 165 -59.92 -40.11 0.07
N SER A 166 -60.70 -39.66 1.04
CA SER A 166 -60.68 -39.84 2.50
C SER A 166 -60.39 -41.25 3.05
N THR A 167 -59.68 -41.33 4.19
CA THR A 167 -60.19 -41.80 5.51
C THR A 167 -59.05 -41.98 6.54
N ASP A 168 -59.38 -41.69 7.80
CA ASP A 168 -58.53 -41.78 8.99
C ASP A 168 -57.98 -43.19 9.26
N PHE A 169 -56.72 -43.30 9.70
CA PHE A 169 -56.30 -44.34 10.65
C PHE A 169 -54.96 -43.99 11.34
N THR A 170 -55.00 -43.89 12.66
CA THR A 170 -53.85 -44.02 13.58
C THR A 170 -54.06 -45.30 14.42
N PRO A 171 -53.13 -45.76 15.27
CA PRO A 171 -51.67 -45.82 15.21
C PRO A 171 -51.16 -47.25 15.55
N SER A 172 -49.91 -47.63 15.23
CA SER A 172 -49.19 -48.66 16.02
C SER A 172 -47.67 -48.62 15.84
N SER A 173 -47.00 -48.75 16.98
CA SER A 173 -45.57 -48.92 17.20
C SER A 173 -44.88 -50.01 16.37
N VAL A 174 -43.71 -49.69 15.80
CA VAL A 174 -42.67 -50.69 15.50
C VAL A 174 -41.31 -50.17 15.98
N SER A 175 -40.64 -51.07 16.69
CA SER A 175 -39.37 -50.95 17.39
C SER A 175 -38.18 -50.59 16.50
N SER A 176 -37.26 -49.83 17.11
CA SER A 176 -35.80 -49.82 16.93
C SER A 176 -35.23 -50.82 15.90
N HIS A 177 -34.50 -50.31 14.91
CA HIS A 177 -33.07 -50.59 14.72
C HIS A 177 -32.51 -49.73 13.57
N SER A 178 -31.30 -49.22 13.78
CA SER A 178 -30.43 -48.53 12.81
C SER A 178 -30.71 -47.06 12.50
N THR A 179 -30.39 -46.20 13.47
CA THR A 179 -30.01 -44.80 13.19
C THR A 179 -28.83 -44.43 14.08
N LYS A 180 -27.74 -45.18 13.94
CA LYS A 180 -26.43 -44.82 14.47
C LYS A 180 -25.38 -45.04 13.39
N LEU A 181 -25.44 -44.22 12.37
CA LEU A 181 -24.32 -43.92 11.49
C LEU A 181 -24.62 -42.50 10.98
N PHE A 182 -23.60 -41.65 10.84
CA PHE A 182 -23.67 -40.22 10.43
C PHE A 182 -23.80 -39.14 11.52
N SER A 183 -23.57 -39.41 12.81
CA SER A 183 -23.58 -38.33 13.81
C SER A 183 -22.22 -37.74 14.19
N ASN A 184 -21.08 -38.10 13.57
CA ASN A 184 -19.78 -37.50 13.92
C ASN A 184 -18.74 -37.56 12.79
N ILE A 185 -19.03 -36.95 11.64
CA ILE A 185 -17.97 -36.49 10.74
C ILE A 185 -18.12 -34.98 10.64
N SER A 186 -17.62 -34.27 11.64
CA SER A 186 -17.33 -32.86 11.48
C SER A 186 -16.08 -32.80 10.59
N PHE A 187 -16.28 -32.55 9.30
CA PHE A 187 -15.20 -32.10 8.43
C PHE A 187 -14.73 -30.76 8.99
N LYS A 188 -13.72 -30.79 9.86
CA LYS A 188 -13.05 -29.60 10.35
C LYS A 188 -12.43 -28.94 9.13
N GLN A 189 -13.08 -27.89 8.63
CA GLN A 189 -12.59 -27.13 7.49
C GLN A 189 -11.12 -26.75 7.77
N PRO A 190 -10.22 -26.88 6.79
CA PRO A 190 -8.82 -26.51 7.01
C PRO A 190 -8.77 -25.05 7.44
N LYS A 191 -8.06 -24.80 8.55
CA LYS A 191 -7.91 -23.44 9.07
C LYS A 191 -7.11 -22.60 8.08
N LEU A 192 -7.50 -21.34 7.95
CA LEU A 192 -6.75 -20.32 7.25
C LEU A 192 -5.47 -20.04 8.03
N LYS A 193 -4.32 -20.47 7.49
CA LYS A 193 -3.00 -20.22 8.04
C LYS A 193 -2.57 -18.79 7.70
N VAL A 194 -2.31 -17.97 8.71
CA VAL A 194 -2.05 -16.54 8.54
C VAL A 194 -0.69 -16.15 9.15
N ILE A 195 0.05 -15.32 8.42
CA ILE A 195 1.09 -14.45 8.97
C ILE A 195 0.53 -13.03 9.03
N LEU A 196 0.57 -12.41 10.21
CA LEU A 196 0.21 -11.00 10.38
C LEU A 196 1.49 -10.17 10.39
N ASP A 197 1.63 -9.22 9.46
CA ASP A 197 2.72 -8.24 9.45
C ASP A 197 2.19 -6.88 9.90
N VAL A 198 2.64 -6.41 11.06
CA VAL A 198 1.98 -5.34 11.84
C VAL A 198 2.96 -4.27 12.33
N ASP A 199 2.46 -3.06 12.55
CA ASP A 199 3.12 -1.94 13.23
C ASP A 199 2.28 -1.50 14.44
N THR A 200 1.86 -2.51 15.20
CA THR A 200 0.84 -2.51 16.27
C THR A 200 0.49 -1.14 16.86
N GLY A 201 -0.44 -0.49 16.17
CA GLY A 201 -1.29 0.59 16.67
C GLY A 201 -2.61 0.06 17.24
N ILE A 202 -3.60 0.96 17.36
CA ILE A 202 -4.92 0.63 17.90
C ILE A 202 -5.67 -0.32 16.95
N ASP A 203 -5.61 -0.06 15.65
CA ASP A 203 -6.26 -0.81 14.60
C ASP A 203 -5.63 -2.20 14.38
N ASP A 204 -4.30 -2.32 14.37
CA ASP A 204 -3.64 -3.63 14.37
C ASP A 204 -4.04 -4.48 15.59
N SER A 205 -4.14 -3.84 16.77
CA SER A 205 -4.53 -4.53 18.01
C SER A 205 -5.90 -5.17 17.84
N HIS A 206 -6.86 -4.44 17.26
CA HIS A 206 -8.18 -4.99 16.93
C HIS A 206 -8.11 -6.08 15.87
N ALA A 207 -7.27 -5.94 14.85
CA ALA A 207 -7.11 -6.96 13.82
C ALA A 207 -6.55 -8.28 14.39
N ILE A 208 -5.56 -8.21 15.27
CA ILE A 208 -5.02 -9.37 15.99
C ILE A 208 -6.12 -10.02 16.84
N MET A 209 -6.83 -9.24 17.65
CA MET A 209 -7.93 -9.75 18.49
C MET A 209 -9.03 -10.42 17.65
N LEU A 210 -9.41 -9.83 16.52
CA LEU A 210 -10.40 -10.39 15.61
C LEU A 210 -9.92 -11.70 14.98
N ALA A 211 -8.67 -11.77 14.54
CA ALA A 211 -8.07 -12.98 13.99
C ALA A 211 -8.02 -14.10 15.04
N LEU A 212 -7.70 -13.78 16.30
CA LEU A 212 -7.69 -14.74 17.41
C LEU A 212 -9.08 -15.26 17.76
N ALA A 213 -10.11 -14.43 17.66
CA ALA A 213 -11.49 -14.80 17.95
C ALA A 213 -12.12 -15.69 16.87
N HIS A 214 -11.58 -15.69 15.65
CA HIS A 214 -12.17 -16.42 14.53
C HIS A 214 -11.76 -17.92 14.53
N PRO A 215 -12.70 -18.88 14.63
CA PRO A 215 -12.38 -20.30 14.84
C PRO A 215 -11.64 -20.97 13.67
N ASN A 216 -11.81 -20.43 12.46
CA ASN A 216 -11.17 -20.95 11.25
C ASN A 216 -9.86 -20.21 10.90
N VAL A 217 -9.34 -19.34 11.76
CA VAL A 217 -8.04 -18.68 11.56
C VAL A 217 -7.00 -19.32 12.47
N GLU A 218 -5.81 -19.52 11.93
CA GLU A 218 -4.63 -19.98 12.65
C GLU A 218 -3.49 -19.01 12.38
N ILE A 219 -3.14 -18.20 13.37
CA ILE A 219 -2.01 -17.29 13.30
C ILE A 219 -0.74 -18.10 13.57
N LEU A 220 0.12 -18.24 12.56
CA LEU A 220 1.38 -18.99 12.68
C LEU A 220 2.53 -18.12 13.20
N ALA A 221 2.48 -16.82 12.89
CA ALA A 221 3.47 -15.84 13.31
C ALA A 221 2.89 -14.43 13.23
N ILE A 222 3.39 -13.57 14.10
CA ILE A 222 3.23 -12.12 13.97
C ILE A 222 4.60 -11.52 13.73
N THR A 223 4.75 -10.80 12.63
CA THR A 223 5.97 -10.08 12.27
C THR A 223 5.77 -8.59 12.53
N CYS A 224 6.72 -7.98 13.20
CA CYS A 224 6.66 -6.57 13.57
C CYS A 224 7.55 -5.74 12.65
N VAL A 225 7.07 -4.59 12.19
CA VAL A 225 7.85 -3.64 11.38
C VAL A 225 7.72 -2.25 11.95
N ASN A 226 8.74 -1.40 11.73
CA ASN A 226 8.63 0.01 12.05
C ASN A 226 7.56 0.69 11.19
N GLY A 227 6.63 1.39 11.83
CA GLY A 227 5.56 2.15 11.18
C GLY A 227 5.01 3.23 12.12
N ASN A 228 3.84 3.00 12.72
CA ASN A 228 3.22 3.87 13.72
C ASN A 228 4.18 4.30 14.83
N VAL A 229 4.96 3.35 15.34
CA VAL A 229 6.01 3.56 16.35
C VAL A 229 7.27 2.76 15.99
N ASN A 230 8.35 2.97 16.74
CA ASN A 230 9.57 2.17 16.58
C ASN A 230 9.28 0.67 16.75
N VAL A 231 9.94 -0.17 15.96
CA VAL A 231 9.71 -1.63 15.91
C VAL A 231 9.83 -2.32 17.28
N ASP A 232 10.68 -1.85 18.19
CA ASP A 232 10.80 -2.42 19.53
C ASP A 232 9.54 -2.17 20.37
N LEU A 233 8.93 -0.99 20.23
CA LEU A 233 7.65 -0.68 20.86
C LEU A 233 6.49 -1.41 20.17
N VAL A 234 6.54 -1.59 18.85
CA VAL A 234 5.60 -2.44 18.11
C VAL A 234 5.60 -3.85 18.69
N CYS A 235 6.76 -4.49 18.83
CA CYS A 235 6.85 -5.84 19.39
C CYS A 235 6.26 -5.91 20.80
N GLN A 236 6.56 -4.92 21.66
CA GLN A 236 5.97 -4.86 23.00
C GLN A 236 4.45 -4.71 22.96
N ASN A 237 3.92 -3.85 22.08
CA ASN A 237 2.48 -3.69 21.90
C ASN A 237 1.81 -4.97 21.41
N THR A 238 2.41 -5.65 20.43
CA THR A 238 1.95 -6.96 19.97
C THR A 238 1.89 -7.97 21.13
N LEU A 239 2.93 -8.05 21.96
CA LEU A 239 2.95 -8.94 23.12
C LEU A 239 1.89 -8.56 24.16
N ARG A 240 1.61 -7.27 24.36
CA ARG A 240 0.54 -6.81 25.26
C ARG A 240 -0.83 -7.31 24.79
N VAL A 241 -1.09 -7.24 23.48
CA VAL A 241 -2.33 -7.76 22.89
C VAL A 241 -2.42 -9.27 23.07
N LEU A 242 -1.36 -10.02 22.74
CA LEU A 242 -1.33 -11.47 22.90
C LEU A 242 -1.55 -11.90 24.36
N LYS A 243 -0.91 -11.22 25.31
CA LYS A 243 -1.09 -11.45 26.74
C LYS A 243 -2.51 -11.16 27.19
N ALA A 244 -3.12 -10.08 26.72
CA ALA A 244 -4.52 -9.76 27.03
C ALA A 244 -5.52 -10.78 26.46
N CYS A 245 -5.11 -11.53 25.43
CA CYS A 245 -5.90 -12.59 24.81
C CYS A 245 -5.51 -14.00 25.27
N ASP A 246 -4.60 -14.16 26.23
CA ASP A 246 -4.06 -15.45 26.69
C ASP A 246 -3.46 -16.30 25.54
N ARG A 247 -2.78 -15.65 24.59
CA ARG A 247 -2.21 -16.27 23.36
C ARG A 247 -0.73 -15.97 23.15
N GLU A 248 0.03 -15.94 24.24
CA GLU A 248 1.49 -15.78 24.23
C GLU A 248 2.23 -16.99 23.60
N ASP A 249 1.51 -18.05 23.21
CA ASP A 249 2.03 -19.18 22.41
C ASP A 249 2.40 -18.79 20.97
N ILE A 250 1.86 -17.69 20.45
CA ILE A 250 2.10 -17.26 19.07
C ILE A 250 3.47 -16.57 18.98
N PRO A 251 4.37 -17.01 18.08
CA PRO A 251 5.69 -16.43 17.99
C PRO A 251 5.65 -15.04 17.35
N VAL A 252 6.32 -14.09 18.01
CA VAL A 252 6.49 -12.70 17.54
C VAL A 252 7.94 -12.50 17.06
N TYR A 253 8.10 -11.94 15.87
CA TYR A 253 9.42 -11.72 15.26
C TYR A 253 9.64 -10.23 15.02
N ARG A 254 10.78 -9.72 15.50
CA ARG A 254 11.22 -8.36 15.22
C ARG A 254 11.69 -8.25 13.77
N GLY A 255 11.22 -7.25 13.05
CA GLY A 255 11.57 -7.00 11.65
C GLY A 255 12.34 -5.70 11.44
N ALA A 256 12.12 -5.11 10.27
CA ALA A 256 12.86 -3.95 9.81
C ALA A 256 12.60 -2.71 10.69
N GLU A 257 13.69 -2.07 11.12
CA GLU A 257 13.66 -0.85 11.94
C GLU A 257 13.47 0.42 11.11
N CYS A 258 13.71 0.36 9.80
CA CYS A 258 13.54 1.48 8.88
C CYS A 258 13.02 0.99 7.54
N SER A 259 12.52 1.92 6.71
CA SER A 259 12.17 1.62 5.32
C SER A 259 13.39 1.16 4.52
N LEU A 260 13.17 0.50 3.38
CA LEU A 260 14.25 -0.03 2.52
C LEU A 260 15.28 1.03 2.11
N LEU A 261 14.86 2.30 2.01
CA LEU A 261 15.72 3.41 1.60
C LEU A 261 16.21 4.25 2.79
N GLY A 262 15.99 3.81 4.03
CA GLY A 262 16.44 4.46 5.26
C GLY A 262 15.65 5.71 5.67
N ASN A 263 14.79 6.25 4.80
CA ASN A 263 13.91 7.37 5.13
C ASN A 263 12.70 6.85 5.91
N THR A 264 12.69 7.06 7.22
CA THR A 264 11.58 6.68 8.09
C THR A 264 10.95 7.94 8.65
N SER A 265 9.76 8.28 8.15
CA SER A 265 8.90 9.27 8.79
C SER A 265 8.18 8.59 9.95
N GLN A 266 8.67 8.76 11.17
CA GLN A 266 7.89 8.37 12.34
C GLN A 266 6.70 9.32 12.48
N PHE A 267 5.50 8.75 12.60
CA PHE A 267 4.32 9.50 12.99
C PHE A 267 4.40 9.79 14.49
N GLU A 268 5.08 10.87 14.88
CA GLU A 268 5.32 11.27 16.29
C GLU A 268 4.04 11.42 17.16
N ASN A 269 2.84 11.36 16.58
CA ASN A 269 1.59 11.71 17.25
C ASN A 269 0.73 10.51 17.70
N PHE A 270 1.06 9.27 17.34
CA PHE A 270 0.39 8.11 17.94
C PHE A 270 1.18 7.68 19.18
N SER A 271 0.92 8.35 20.29
CA SER A 271 1.46 7.99 21.59
C SER A 271 1.01 6.56 21.94
N GLY A 272 1.87 5.58 21.67
CA GLY A 272 1.71 4.19 22.10
C GLY A 272 1.77 3.99 23.63
N GLU A 273 1.76 5.06 24.41
CA GLU A 273 1.79 5.05 25.88
C GLU A 273 0.50 4.55 26.54
N ALA A 274 -0.54 4.22 25.76
CA ALA A 274 -1.84 3.86 26.31
C ALA A 274 -1.81 2.63 27.25
N TRP A 275 -0.78 1.78 27.16
CA TRP A 275 -0.73 0.54 27.95
C TRP A 275 0.68 0.26 28.50
N ASN A 276 0.98 0.77 29.69
CA ASN A 276 2.21 0.46 30.44
C ASN A 276 2.22 -0.94 31.09
N THR A 277 1.44 -1.88 30.55
CA THR A 277 1.45 -3.27 31.02
C THR A 277 2.82 -3.89 30.75
N PRO A 278 3.52 -4.40 31.76
CA PRO A 278 4.79 -5.09 31.57
C PRO A 278 4.60 -6.36 30.75
N VAL A 279 5.47 -6.52 29.74
CA VAL A 279 5.60 -7.72 28.91
C VAL A 279 7.03 -8.19 28.96
N ASP A 280 7.22 -9.51 28.85
CA ASP A 280 8.53 -10.10 28.76
C ASP A 280 8.99 -10.07 27.30
N SER A 281 9.87 -9.13 26.95
CA SER A 281 10.40 -9.01 25.59
C SER A 281 11.41 -10.13 25.25
N SER A 282 11.84 -10.96 26.20
CA SER A 282 12.76 -12.07 25.93
C SER A 282 12.12 -13.19 25.11
N VAL A 283 10.77 -13.22 25.03
CA VAL A 283 10.02 -14.19 24.22
C VAL A 283 9.99 -13.84 22.72
N ILE A 284 10.44 -12.63 22.36
CA ILE A 284 10.61 -12.23 20.96
C ILE A 284 11.64 -13.17 20.33
N GLN A 285 11.29 -13.72 19.16
CA GLN A 285 12.14 -14.66 18.47
C GLN A 285 13.42 -13.98 17.97
N ALA A 286 14.55 -14.66 18.11
CA ALA A 286 15.85 -14.16 17.65
C ALA A 286 15.97 -14.09 16.12
N GLU A 287 15.16 -14.85 15.39
CA GLU A 287 15.09 -14.82 13.94
C GLU A 287 14.44 -13.51 13.46
N HIS A 288 15.03 -12.87 12.45
CA HIS A 288 14.45 -11.66 11.85
C HIS A 288 13.13 -11.98 11.12
N ALA A 289 12.13 -11.10 11.24
CA ALA A 289 10.80 -11.27 10.64
C ALA A 289 10.82 -11.74 9.17
N ALA A 290 11.62 -11.09 8.32
CA ALA A 290 11.73 -11.46 6.90
C ALA A 290 12.20 -12.92 6.70
N ASN A 291 13.15 -13.40 7.52
CA ASN A 291 13.62 -14.79 7.45
C ASN A 291 12.56 -15.76 7.94
N ALA A 292 11.84 -15.41 9.01
CA ALA A 292 10.72 -16.20 9.51
C ALA A 292 9.61 -16.33 8.46
N MET A 293 9.27 -15.24 7.75
CA MET A 293 8.31 -15.28 6.63
C MET A 293 8.78 -16.26 5.55
N ILE A 294 10.03 -16.16 5.09
CA ILE A 294 10.60 -17.07 4.09
C ILE A 294 10.47 -18.53 4.56
N ARG A 295 10.89 -18.82 5.79
CA ARG A 295 10.88 -20.18 6.36
C ARG A 295 9.46 -20.75 6.45
N ILE A 296 8.50 -19.98 6.97
CA ILE A 296 7.12 -20.42 7.15
C ILE A 296 6.44 -20.63 5.80
N ILE A 297 6.61 -19.70 4.85
CA ILE A 297 6.04 -19.77 3.50
C ILE A 297 6.65 -20.94 2.71
N ASN A 298 7.97 -21.13 2.78
CA ASN A 298 8.64 -22.24 2.09
C ASN A 298 8.27 -23.62 2.63
N SER A 299 7.91 -23.69 3.91
CA SER A 299 7.46 -24.93 4.55
C SER A 299 5.98 -25.24 4.26
N ASN A 300 5.20 -24.27 3.76
CA ASN A 300 3.77 -24.38 3.49
C ASN A 300 3.38 -23.69 2.15
N PRO A 301 4.00 -24.07 1.01
CA PRO A 301 3.78 -23.40 -0.26
C PRO A 301 2.32 -23.52 -0.72
N GLY A 302 1.69 -22.41 -1.07
CA GLY A 302 0.30 -22.34 -1.53
C GLY A 302 -0.74 -22.38 -0.39
N GLU A 303 -0.31 -22.38 0.87
CA GLU A 303 -1.23 -22.46 2.02
C GLU A 303 -1.27 -21.18 2.86
N ILE A 304 -0.18 -20.40 2.87
CA ILE A 304 -0.04 -19.23 3.75
C ILE A 304 -0.74 -18.01 3.16
N THR A 305 -1.62 -17.42 3.95
CA THR A 305 -2.15 -16.07 3.73
C THR A 305 -1.31 -15.05 4.48
N VAL A 306 -0.84 -14.01 3.80
CA VAL A 306 -0.13 -12.89 4.42
C VAL A 306 -1.11 -11.73 4.54
N VAL A 307 -1.30 -11.23 5.76
CA VAL A 307 -2.09 -10.02 6.02
C VAL A 307 -1.10 -8.95 6.47
N ALA A 308 -0.80 -8.03 5.56
CA ALA A 308 0.12 -6.93 5.79
C ALA A 308 -0.66 -5.67 6.16
N LEU A 309 -0.61 -5.31 7.44
CA LEU A 309 -1.31 -4.17 8.02
C LEU A 309 -0.40 -2.93 8.16
N ALA A 310 0.88 -3.12 7.86
CA ALA A 310 1.95 -2.18 8.13
C ALA A 310 2.77 -1.87 6.87
N PRO A 311 3.79 -0.99 6.93
CA PRO A 311 4.73 -0.79 5.82
C PRO A 311 5.31 -2.12 5.34
N LEU A 312 5.23 -2.38 4.02
CA LEU A 312 5.58 -3.66 3.37
C LEU A 312 7.07 -4.03 3.40
N THR A 313 7.87 -3.41 4.27
CA THR A 313 9.32 -3.57 4.33
C THR A 313 9.73 -5.01 4.61
N ASN A 314 9.10 -5.68 5.58
CA ASN A 314 9.41 -7.08 5.91
C ASN A 314 9.12 -8.02 4.72
N LEU A 315 7.95 -7.87 4.10
CA LEU A 315 7.57 -8.65 2.93
C LEU A 315 8.50 -8.40 1.74
N ALA A 316 8.83 -7.13 1.48
CA ALA A 316 9.75 -6.76 0.40
C ALA A 316 11.17 -7.32 0.63
N LEU A 317 11.67 -7.30 1.86
CA LEU A 317 12.93 -7.95 2.23
C LEU A 317 12.85 -9.47 2.02
N ALA A 318 11.77 -10.11 2.46
CA ALA A 318 11.58 -11.56 2.28
C ALA A 318 11.61 -11.96 0.79
N MET A 319 10.91 -11.22 -0.06
CA MET A 319 10.89 -11.45 -1.50
C MET A 319 12.22 -11.13 -2.18
N ARG A 320 13.01 -10.19 -1.63
CA ARG A 320 14.33 -9.87 -2.15
C ARG A 320 15.37 -10.94 -1.81
N LEU A 321 15.27 -11.51 -0.61
CA LEU A 321 16.13 -12.60 -0.14
C LEU A 321 15.79 -13.94 -0.80
N ASP A 322 14.49 -14.22 -1.01
CA ASP A 322 14.01 -15.38 -1.78
C ASP A 322 12.91 -14.94 -2.77
N SER A 323 13.30 -14.88 -4.04
CA SER A 323 12.43 -14.45 -5.14
C SER A 323 11.26 -15.39 -5.43
N THR A 324 11.25 -16.60 -4.85
CA THR A 324 10.15 -17.57 -5.01
C THR A 324 9.02 -17.38 -4.01
N VAL A 325 9.23 -16.62 -2.93
CA VAL A 325 8.25 -16.38 -1.85
C VAL A 325 6.92 -15.89 -2.39
N GLY A 326 6.95 -14.90 -3.29
CA GLY A 326 5.72 -14.30 -3.85
C GLY A 326 4.83 -15.32 -4.57
N ARG A 327 5.41 -16.36 -5.18
CA ARG A 327 4.65 -17.42 -5.89
C ARG A 327 4.09 -18.50 -4.95
N LYS A 328 4.58 -18.54 -3.71
CA LYS A 328 4.22 -19.54 -2.69
C LYS A 328 3.20 -19.00 -1.69
N ILE A 329 2.96 -17.69 -1.68
CA ILE A 329 1.87 -17.08 -0.92
C ILE A 329 0.55 -17.46 -1.58
N LYS A 330 -0.42 -17.91 -0.78
CA LYS A 330 -1.75 -18.23 -1.25
C LYS A 330 -2.54 -16.97 -1.57
N ASP A 331 -2.65 -16.10 -0.57
CA ASP A 331 -3.39 -14.84 -0.61
C ASP A 331 -2.58 -13.76 0.09
N LEU A 332 -2.57 -12.54 -0.47
CA LEU A 332 -1.94 -11.36 0.11
C LEU A 332 -3.00 -10.26 0.30
N TYR A 333 -3.25 -9.89 1.54
CA TYR A 333 -4.12 -8.77 1.89
C TYR A 333 -3.27 -7.62 2.41
N VAL A 334 -3.44 -6.43 1.83
CA VAL A 334 -2.69 -5.23 2.21
C VAL A 334 -3.65 -4.17 2.71
N MET A 335 -3.46 -3.69 3.93
CA MET A 335 -4.04 -2.42 4.39
C MET A 335 -3.07 -1.31 3.97
N GLY A 336 -3.46 -0.55 2.96
CA GLY A 336 -2.64 0.56 2.49
C GLY A 336 -3.08 1.12 1.14
N GLY A 337 -2.64 2.35 0.88
CA GLY A 337 -2.96 3.08 -0.35
C GLY A 337 -4.19 3.98 -0.22
N ASN A 338 -4.30 4.89 -1.19
CA ASN A 338 -5.45 5.76 -1.38
C ASN A 338 -5.71 5.88 -2.88
N ILE A 339 -6.92 5.57 -3.34
CA ILE A 339 -7.29 5.64 -4.76
C ILE A 339 -7.21 7.06 -5.33
N GLU A 340 -7.33 8.10 -4.49
CA GLU A 340 -7.26 9.49 -4.94
C GLU A 340 -5.82 10.02 -5.04
N GLY A 341 -4.83 9.30 -4.51
CA GLY A 341 -3.44 9.79 -4.44
C GLY A 341 -3.27 11.07 -3.60
N LYS A 342 -4.29 11.47 -2.83
CA LYS A 342 -4.24 12.64 -1.96
C LYS A 342 -3.74 12.27 -0.57
N PHE A 343 -2.84 13.08 -0.03
CA PHE A 343 -2.47 12.98 1.38
C PHE A 343 -3.61 13.53 2.23
N PHE A 344 -4.21 12.68 3.07
CA PHE A 344 -5.09 13.14 4.14
C PHE A 344 -4.22 13.56 5.32
N TYR A 345 -4.11 14.87 5.54
CA TYR A 345 -3.65 15.48 6.79
C TYR A 345 -4.53 16.66 7.12
#